data_AF-A0A7W7F5R0-F1
#
_entry.id   AF-A0A7W7F5R0-F1
#
_cell.length_a   1.000
_cell.length_b   1.000
_cell.length_c   1.000
_cell.angle_alpha   90.00
_cell.angle_beta   90.00
_cell.angle_gamma   90.00
#
_symmetry.space_group_name_H-M   'P 1'
#
loop_
_entity.id
_entity.type
_entity.pdbx_description
1 polymer ?
#
loop_
_entity_poly.entity_id
_entity_poly.type
_entity_poly.pdbx_seq_one_letter_code
_entity_poly.pdbx_strand_id
1 'polypeptide(L)'
;MTVIIYKLRDLSLVWTGRAHSATVRAMSLESKLDTWVAAGLIDTDTAARIRAHEEAGDRPYVLWAIIGLGLFALALGLALIVAANWDVIADWLKLGAHLALTAAAAAAVWFGAARGNRWLKEGALFLLAALVLAGIALHSQVYQLTGPMWQALVPWLLLMTPAMLIAGSTRLVAYGWSGMLLWTLAALALENEHAHGLWYFVHGLAIAGPLILIGLSLLPWRSRLSFADGLREVGVLLWLGGVSLAHFVWAGTVTPTEAGDMAVRLVVPVVVAAGAVWAGRRWRMIPRAMLLPIIAAPMAALLLATVVPHADGWPARLAGALIYMAMWGLIARAAIASGWRALFGVAVAAVGIRIFIIYFELFGSLATTGAGLIIGGVLLIALALGWRRVFALVGRARA
;
A
#
# COMPACT_ATOMS: atom_id res chain seq x y z
N MET A 1 10.25 -1.21 -15.60
CA MET A 1 10.38 -0.88 -14.17
C MET A 1 9.85 -2.09 -13.40
N THR A 2 10.76 -2.99 -13.10
CA THR A 2 10.58 -4.43 -13.35
C THR A 2 10.84 -5.20 -12.06
N VAL A 3 9.84 -6.00 -11.66
CA VAL A 3 9.96 -7.31 -10.99
C VAL A 3 10.88 -7.35 -9.75
N ILE A 4 10.32 -7.04 -8.58
CA ILE A 4 10.90 -7.43 -7.27
C ILE A 4 9.77 -8.02 -6.41
N ILE A 5 9.26 -9.21 -6.72
CA ILE A 5 8.30 -9.90 -5.82
C ILE A 5 8.59 -11.41 -5.61
N TYR A 6 9.45 -12.08 -6.38
CA TYR A 6 9.67 -13.52 -6.18
C TYR A 6 11.09 -13.87 -5.70
N LYS A 7 11.40 -13.64 -4.42
CA LYS A 7 12.46 -14.39 -3.69
C LYS A 7 12.46 -14.20 -2.16
N LEU A 8 11.36 -14.53 -1.47
CA LEU A 8 11.29 -14.46 0.00
C LEU A 8 10.87 -15.77 0.67
N ARG A 9 11.25 -16.94 0.11
CA ARG A 9 10.92 -18.24 0.72
C ARG A 9 12.09 -19.03 1.34
N ASP A 10 13.35 -18.69 1.10
CA ASP A 10 14.49 -19.47 1.64
C ASP A 10 15.52 -18.61 2.39
N LEU A 11 15.16 -18.08 3.55
CA LEU A 11 16.11 -17.50 4.50
C LEU A 11 15.82 -17.98 5.92
N SER A 12 16.03 -19.27 6.14
CA SER A 12 16.37 -19.84 7.45
C SER A 12 17.84 -20.24 7.42
N LEU A 13 18.73 -19.31 7.79
CA LEU A 13 20.14 -19.61 8.03
C LEU A 13 20.53 -19.12 9.41
N VAL A 14 20.97 -20.09 10.20
CA VAL A 14 21.51 -20.02 11.55
C VAL A 14 22.70 -19.06 11.57
N TRP A 15 22.65 -18.10 12.49
CA TRP A 15 23.69 -17.10 12.70
C TRP A 15 24.83 -17.72 13.53
N THR A 16 25.99 -17.95 12.93
CA THR A 16 27.26 -18.08 13.67
C THR A 16 28.16 -16.92 13.28
N GLY A 17 28.70 -16.23 14.29
CA GLY A 17 29.31 -14.92 14.14
C GLY A 17 30.70 -14.97 13.49
N ARG A 18 30.88 -14.13 12.46
CA ARG A 18 32.07 -13.27 12.31
C ARG A 18 31.79 -12.22 11.23
N ALA A 19 32.04 -10.96 11.59
CA ALA A 19 31.81 -9.82 10.71
C ALA A 19 32.88 -9.76 9.60
N HIS A 20 32.43 -9.64 8.36
CA HIS A 20 33.14 -8.93 7.30
C HIS A 20 32.13 -8.09 6.52
N SER A 21 32.49 -6.83 6.31
CA SER A 21 31.74 -5.89 5.50
C SER A 21 31.77 -6.33 4.05
N ALA A 22 30.61 -6.64 3.50
CA ALA A 22 30.39 -6.62 2.06
C ALA A 22 28.94 -6.21 1.82
N THR A 23 28.78 -5.18 1.01
CA THR A 23 27.57 -4.90 0.24
C THR A 23 27.00 -6.24 -0.21
N VAL A 24 25.82 -6.62 0.26
CA VAL A 24 25.14 -7.85 -0.20
C VAL A 24 24.66 -7.58 -1.63
N ARG A 25 25.57 -7.59 -2.59
CA ARG A 25 25.26 -7.95 -3.96
C ARG A 25 24.76 -9.38 -3.87
N ALA A 26 23.55 -9.62 -4.37
CA ALA A 26 23.10 -10.99 -4.57
C ALA A 26 24.17 -11.72 -5.39
N MET A 27 24.84 -12.70 -4.77
CA MET A 27 25.84 -13.53 -5.47
C MET A 27 25.14 -14.24 -6.63
N SER A 28 25.73 -14.18 -7.82
CA SER A 28 25.29 -14.96 -8.97
C SER A 28 25.27 -16.44 -8.60
N LEU A 29 24.41 -17.22 -9.26
CA LEU A 29 24.33 -18.67 -9.09
C LEU A 29 25.72 -19.31 -9.20
N GLU A 30 26.51 -18.84 -10.16
CA GLU A 30 27.90 -19.26 -10.41
C GLU A 30 28.78 -19.14 -9.17
N SER A 31 28.77 -17.96 -8.54
CA SER A 31 29.58 -17.72 -7.34
C SER A 31 29.15 -18.59 -6.15
N LYS A 32 27.87 -18.99 -6.08
CA LYS A 32 27.38 -19.90 -5.04
C LYS A 32 27.80 -21.34 -5.30
N LEU A 33 27.71 -21.80 -6.55
CA LEU A 33 28.16 -23.13 -6.95
C LEU A 33 29.65 -23.29 -6.67
N ASP A 34 30.47 -22.31 -7.04
CA ASP A 34 31.91 -22.31 -6.74
C ASP A 34 32.18 -22.35 -5.24
N THR A 35 31.42 -21.59 -4.44
CA THR A 35 31.55 -21.60 -2.97
C THR A 35 31.16 -22.96 -2.38
N TRP A 36 30.13 -23.61 -2.90
CA TRP A 36 29.67 -24.92 -2.42
C TRP A 36 30.61 -26.06 -2.81
N VAL A 37 31.21 -26.00 -4.00
CA VAL A 37 32.28 -26.92 -4.41
C VAL A 37 33.51 -26.71 -3.53
N ALA A 38 33.95 -25.47 -3.32
CA ALA A 38 35.10 -25.15 -2.48
C ALA A 38 34.89 -25.55 -1.00
N ALA A 39 33.66 -25.49 -0.51
CA ALA A 39 33.28 -25.94 0.83
C ALA A 39 33.08 -27.47 0.94
N GLY A 40 33.22 -28.22 -0.16
CA GLY A 40 33.01 -29.68 -0.20
C GLY A 40 31.56 -30.10 0.03
N LEU A 41 30.59 -29.18 -0.12
CA LEU A 41 29.17 -29.46 0.06
C LEU A 41 28.56 -30.21 -1.13
N ILE A 42 29.12 -30.00 -2.33
CA ILE A 42 28.76 -30.67 -3.57
C ILE A 42 30.03 -30.98 -4.38
N ASP A 43 30.00 -32.02 -5.20
CA ASP A 43 31.07 -32.31 -6.16
C ASP A 43 30.92 -31.49 -7.45
N THR A 44 31.98 -31.46 -8.26
CA THR A 44 32.02 -30.72 -9.53
C THR A 44 31.01 -31.23 -10.56
N ASP A 45 30.69 -32.52 -10.53
CA ASP A 45 29.73 -33.13 -11.45
C ASP A 45 28.28 -32.71 -11.11
N THR A 46 27.97 -32.64 -9.82
CA THR A 46 26.71 -32.15 -9.26
C THR A 46 26.53 -30.66 -9.53
N ALA A 47 27.59 -29.86 -9.40
CA ALA A 47 27.57 -28.46 -9.80
C ALA A 47 27.26 -28.29 -11.31
N ALA A 48 27.84 -29.14 -12.17
CA ALA A 48 27.57 -29.13 -13.60
C ALA A 48 26.12 -29.51 -13.93
N ARG A 49 25.55 -30.52 -13.25
CA ARG A 49 24.13 -30.91 -13.42
C ARG A 49 23.17 -29.80 -12.98
N ILE A 50 23.48 -29.07 -11.89
CA ILE A 50 22.68 -27.92 -11.44
C ILE A 50 22.76 -26.78 -12.45
N ARG A 51 23.96 -26.48 -12.97
CA ARG A 51 24.14 -25.44 -14.00
C ARG A 51 23.32 -25.76 -15.26
N ALA A 52 23.41 -26.99 -15.75
CA ALA A 52 22.63 -27.44 -16.90
C ALA A 52 21.11 -27.41 -16.65
N HIS A 53 20.66 -27.71 -15.43
CA HIS A 53 19.24 -27.62 -15.06
C HIS A 53 18.72 -26.18 -15.03
N GLU A 54 19.50 -25.25 -14.48
CA GLU A 54 19.13 -23.84 -14.39
C GLU A 54 19.20 -23.15 -15.77
N GLU A 55 20.17 -23.52 -16.62
CA GLU A 55 20.23 -23.08 -18.03
C GLU A 55 19.07 -23.63 -18.87
N ALA A 56 18.66 -24.88 -18.65
CA ALA A 56 17.48 -25.46 -19.30
C ALA A 56 16.16 -24.86 -18.78
N GLY A 57 16.17 -24.30 -17.57
CA GLY A 57 15.04 -23.66 -16.92
C GLY A 57 14.86 -22.19 -17.27
N ASP A 58 15.73 -21.60 -18.10
CA ASP A 58 15.71 -20.19 -18.45
C ASP A 58 14.49 -19.91 -19.34
N ARG A 59 13.35 -19.66 -18.69
CA ARG A 59 12.13 -19.21 -19.36
C ARG A 59 12.52 -17.95 -20.13
N PRO A 60 12.26 -17.84 -21.45
CA PRO A 60 12.74 -16.71 -22.22
C PRO A 60 11.92 -15.47 -21.86
N TYR A 61 12.25 -14.83 -20.74
CA TYR A 61 11.54 -13.69 -20.17
C TYR A 61 11.49 -12.54 -21.17
N VAL A 62 12.56 -12.37 -21.96
CA VAL A 62 12.63 -11.40 -23.04
C VAL A 62 11.63 -11.74 -24.15
N LEU A 63 11.51 -13.01 -24.56
CA LEU A 63 10.52 -13.44 -25.55
C LEU A 63 9.09 -13.18 -25.06
N TRP A 64 8.78 -13.58 -23.82
CA TRP A 64 7.46 -13.33 -23.24
C TRP A 64 7.17 -11.84 -23.02
N ALA A 65 8.20 -11.04 -22.73
CA ALA A 65 8.08 -9.58 -22.66
C ALA A 65 7.80 -8.97 -24.04
N ILE A 66 8.49 -9.44 -25.09
CA ILE A 66 8.26 -8.99 -26.48
C ILE A 66 6.86 -9.40 -26.95
N ILE A 67 6.44 -10.65 -26.70
CA ILE A 67 5.08 -11.12 -27.01
C ILE A 67 4.04 -10.28 -26.27
N GLY A 68 4.24 -10.05 -24.97
CA GLY A 68 3.35 -9.23 -24.16
C GLY A 68 3.25 -7.78 -24.68
N LEU A 69 4.39 -7.19 -25.07
CA LEU A 69 4.44 -5.85 -25.65
C LEU A 69 3.75 -5.80 -27.01
N GLY A 70 3.93 -6.82 -27.87
CA GLY A 70 3.26 -6.93 -29.15
C GLY A 70 1.74 -7.06 -29.01
N LEU A 71 1.27 -7.90 -28.08
CA LEU A 71 -0.17 -8.03 -27.75
C LEU A 71 -0.74 -6.73 -27.20
N PHE A 72 0.01 -6.02 -26.34
CA PHE A 72 -0.40 -4.72 -25.83
C PHE A 72 -0.51 -3.67 -26.94
N ALA A 73 0.49 -3.60 -27.83
CA ALA A 73 0.47 -2.70 -28.99
C ALA A 73 -0.69 -3.01 -29.94
N LEU A 74 -1.01 -4.29 -30.15
CA LEU A 74 -2.14 -4.72 -30.97
C LEU A 74 -3.48 -4.32 -30.33
N ALA A 75 -3.64 -4.56 -29.02
CA ALA A 75 -4.83 -4.15 -28.29
C ALA A 75 -5.01 -2.62 -28.31
N LEU A 76 -3.91 -1.87 -28.12
CA LEU A 76 -3.92 -0.41 -28.20
C LEU A 76 -4.23 0.07 -29.62
N GLY A 77 -3.63 -0.53 -30.64
CA GLY A 77 -3.90 -0.21 -32.05
C GLY A 77 -5.37 -0.43 -32.42
N LEU A 78 -5.97 -1.55 -31.98
CA LEU A 78 -7.39 -1.81 -32.19
C LEU A 78 -8.27 -0.76 -31.49
N ALA A 79 -7.94 -0.41 -30.23
CA ALA A 79 -8.64 0.63 -29.51
C ALA A 79 -8.53 1.99 -30.21
N LEU A 80 -7.36 2.33 -30.76
CA LEU A 80 -7.15 3.56 -31.53
C LEU A 80 -7.92 3.58 -32.84
N ILE A 81 -8.03 2.45 -33.56
CA ILE A 81 -8.87 2.36 -34.77
C ILE A 81 -10.33 2.62 -34.41
N VAL A 82 -10.83 2.02 -33.33
CA VAL A 82 -12.19 2.27 -32.84
C VAL A 82 -12.37 3.73 -32.45
N ALA A 83 -11.41 4.31 -31.71
CA ALA A 83 -11.45 5.70 -31.29
C ALA A 83 -11.39 6.68 -32.49
N ALA A 84 -10.61 6.38 -33.53
CA ALA A 84 -10.51 7.20 -34.73
C ALA A 84 -11.80 7.21 -35.58
N ASN A 85 -12.63 6.17 -35.44
CA ASN A 85 -13.91 6.06 -36.14
C ASN A 85 -15.10 6.31 -35.21
N TRP A 86 -14.86 6.82 -34.00
CA TRP A 86 -15.86 6.88 -32.92
C TRP A 86 -17.13 7.64 -33.31
N ASP A 87 -16.98 8.74 -34.05
CA ASP A 87 -18.10 9.59 -34.46
C ASP A 87 -18.97 8.94 -35.54
N VAL A 88 -18.41 8.01 -36.33
CA VAL A 88 -19.12 7.31 -37.40
C VAL A 88 -19.88 6.09 -36.87
N ILE A 89 -19.44 5.53 -35.75
CA ILE A 89 -20.09 4.36 -35.14
C ILE A 89 -21.42 4.81 -34.51
N ALA A 90 -22.52 4.22 -34.97
CA ALA A 90 -23.85 4.52 -34.44
C ALA A 90 -23.97 4.19 -32.94
N ASP A 91 -24.69 5.03 -32.19
CA ASP A 91 -24.76 4.90 -30.73
C ASP A 91 -25.38 3.59 -30.25
N TRP A 92 -26.40 3.09 -30.95
CA TRP A 92 -27.00 1.79 -30.64
C TRP A 92 -25.99 0.64 -30.78
N LEU A 93 -25.03 0.76 -31.71
CA LEU A 93 -23.98 -0.24 -31.91
C LEU A 93 -22.93 -0.15 -30.81
N LYS A 94 -22.54 1.07 -30.39
CA LYS A 94 -21.66 1.30 -29.23
C LYS A 94 -22.25 0.64 -27.98
N LEU A 95 -23.51 0.96 -27.68
CA LEU A 95 -24.23 0.45 -26.51
C LEU A 95 -24.50 -1.06 -26.61
N GLY A 96 -24.92 -1.55 -27.78
CA GLY A 96 -25.18 -2.96 -28.02
C GLY A 96 -23.93 -3.83 -27.88
N ALA A 97 -22.79 -3.40 -28.44
CA ALA A 97 -21.52 -4.08 -28.31
C ALA A 97 -21.04 -4.09 -26.85
N HIS A 98 -21.16 -2.96 -26.14
CA HIS A 98 -20.82 -2.87 -24.72
C HIS A 98 -21.68 -3.79 -23.85
N LEU A 99 -22.99 -3.85 -24.10
CA LEU A 99 -23.90 -4.75 -23.40
C LEU A 99 -23.53 -6.22 -23.66
N ALA A 100 -23.21 -6.59 -24.90
CA ALA A 100 -22.78 -7.94 -25.24
C ALA A 100 -21.49 -8.34 -24.53
N LEU A 101 -20.49 -7.44 -24.47
CA LEU A 101 -19.24 -7.68 -23.73
C LEU A 101 -19.48 -7.81 -22.23
N THR A 102 -20.35 -6.97 -21.67
CA THR A 102 -20.70 -7.01 -20.24
C THR A 102 -21.42 -8.32 -19.89
N ALA A 103 -22.37 -8.76 -20.73
CA ALA A 103 -23.06 -10.03 -20.59
C ALA A 103 -22.10 -11.22 -20.70
N ALA A 104 -21.17 -11.19 -21.67
CA ALA A 104 -20.14 -12.22 -21.83
C ALA A 104 -19.21 -12.30 -20.61
N ALA A 105 -18.79 -11.16 -20.05
CA ALA A 105 -17.99 -11.12 -18.83
C ALA A 105 -18.75 -11.69 -17.63
N ALA A 106 -20.03 -11.33 -17.45
CA ALA A 106 -20.89 -11.88 -16.40
C ALA A 106 -21.07 -13.40 -16.54
N ALA A 107 -21.30 -13.90 -17.77
CA ALA A 107 -21.36 -15.32 -18.06
C ALA A 107 -20.04 -16.03 -17.75
N ALA A 108 -18.89 -15.41 -18.08
CA ALA A 108 -17.58 -15.96 -17.76
C ALA A 108 -17.31 -16.04 -16.24
N VAL A 109 -17.81 -15.07 -15.45
CA VAL A 109 -17.80 -15.18 -13.98
C VAL A 109 -18.61 -16.39 -13.51
N TRP A 110 -19.83 -16.54 -14.02
CA TRP A 110 -20.73 -17.65 -13.67
C TRP A 110 -20.11 -19.02 -14.01
N PHE A 111 -19.63 -19.18 -15.24
CA PHE A 111 -19.00 -20.42 -15.68
C PHE A 111 -17.68 -20.70 -14.97
N GLY A 112 -16.88 -19.66 -14.69
CA GLY A 112 -15.67 -19.78 -13.89
C GLY A 112 -15.96 -20.27 -12.48
N ALA A 113 -17.02 -19.75 -11.85
CA ALA A 113 -17.48 -20.20 -10.53
C ALA A 113 -18.00 -21.65 -10.57
N ALA A 114 -18.89 -21.97 -11.51
CA ALA A 114 -19.48 -23.30 -11.66
C ALA A 114 -18.45 -24.41 -11.92
N ARG A 115 -17.37 -24.10 -12.66
CA ARG A 115 -16.29 -25.04 -12.97
C ARG A 115 -15.16 -25.04 -11.92
N GLY A 116 -15.26 -24.25 -10.85
CA GLY A 116 -14.17 -24.09 -9.88
C GLY A 116 -12.90 -23.44 -10.45
N ASN A 117 -12.96 -22.83 -11.64
CA ASN A 117 -11.81 -22.16 -12.26
C ASN A 117 -11.66 -20.76 -11.68
N ARG A 118 -10.85 -20.66 -10.62
CA ARG A 118 -10.58 -19.40 -9.91
C ARG A 118 -10.03 -18.31 -10.82
N TRP A 119 -9.13 -18.63 -11.75
CA TRP A 119 -8.51 -17.63 -12.62
C TRP A 119 -9.51 -16.99 -13.58
N LEU A 120 -10.34 -17.81 -14.23
CA LEU A 120 -11.39 -17.31 -15.11
C LEU A 120 -12.40 -16.46 -14.34
N LYS A 121 -12.87 -16.95 -13.19
CA LYS A 121 -13.85 -16.23 -12.36
C LYS A 121 -13.33 -14.86 -11.93
N GLU A 122 -12.11 -14.79 -11.39
CA GLU A 122 -11.56 -13.53 -10.84
C GLU A 122 -11.17 -12.56 -11.96
N GLY A 123 -10.58 -13.06 -13.05
CA GLY A 123 -10.27 -12.24 -14.23
C GLY A 123 -11.53 -11.69 -14.88
N ALA A 124 -12.56 -12.52 -15.06
CA ALA A 124 -13.85 -12.10 -15.60
C ALA A 124 -14.58 -11.13 -14.65
N LEU A 125 -14.46 -11.29 -13.32
CA LEU A 125 -15.08 -10.39 -12.35
C LEU A 125 -14.42 -9.02 -12.37
N PHE A 126 -13.09 -8.98 -12.48
CA PHE A 126 -12.34 -7.74 -12.64
C PHE A 126 -12.68 -7.05 -13.98
N LEU A 127 -12.74 -7.82 -15.07
CA LEU A 127 -13.15 -7.31 -16.38
C LEU A 127 -14.58 -6.78 -16.37
N LEU A 128 -15.51 -7.51 -15.74
CA LEU A 128 -16.89 -7.07 -15.58
C LEU A 128 -16.95 -5.73 -14.83
N ALA A 129 -16.20 -5.59 -13.74
CA ALA A 129 -16.12 -4.35 -12.99
C ALA A 129 -15.60 -3.19 -13.85
N ALA A 130 -14.55 -3.43 -14.66
CA ALA A 130 -14.01 -2.45 -15.60
C ALA A 130 -15.02 -2.10 -16.71
N LEU A 131 -15.73 -3.08 -17.26
CA LEU A 131 -16.75 -2.87 -18.28
C LEU A 131 -17.93 -2.08 -17.73
N VAL A 132 -18.38 -2.32 -16.50
CA VAL A 132 -19.44 -1.51 -15.88
C VAL A 132 -19.01 -0.04 -15.75
N LEU A 133 -17.76 0.22 -15.35
CA LEU A 133 -17.23 1.60 -15.31
C LEU A 133 -17.17 2.23 -16.69
N ALA A 134 -16.64 1.50 -17.68
CA ALA A 134 -16.60 1.94 -19.07
C ALA A 134 -18.01 2.19 -19.63
N GLY A 135 -19.00 1.40 -19.20
CA GLY A 135 -20.40 1.57 -19.53
C GLY A 135 -20.95 2.89 -19.02
N ILE A 136 -20.71 3.23 -17.76
CA ILE A 136 -21.14 4.51 -17.18
C ILE A 136 -20.53 5.69 -17.97
N ALA A 137 -19.24 5.62 -18.29
CA ALA A 137 -18.57 6.62 -19.11
C ALA A 137 -19.15 6.70 -20.53
N LEU A 138 -19.41 5.55 -21.17
CA LEU A 138 -19.99 5.47 -22.51
C LEU A 138 -21.40 6.09 -22.56
N HIS A 139 -22.25 5.78 -21.57
CA HIS A 139 -23.59 6.37 -21.48
C HIS A 139 -23.52 7.89 -21.27
N SER A 140 -22.58 8.35 -20.43
CA SER A 140 -22.34 9.80 -20.26
C SER A 140 -21.93 10.48 -21.56
N GLN A 141 -21.10 9.84 -22.39
CA GLN A 141 -20.72 10.40 -23.69
C GLN A 141 -21.88 10.39 -24.70
N VAL A 142 -22.57 9.25 -24.87
CA VAL A 142 -23.66 9.11 -25.86
C VAL A 142 -24.82 10.06 -25.56
N TYR A 143 -25.19 10.19 -24.29
CA TYR A 143 -26.29 11.06 -23.86
C TYR A 143 -25.82 12.45 -23.41
N GLN A 144 -24.54 12.77 -23.58
CA GLN A 144 -23.93 14.06 -23.22
C GLN A 144 -24.21 14.47 -21.76
N LEU A 145 -24.25 13.49 -20.85
CA LEU A 145 -24.46 13.73 -19.43
C LEU A 145 -23.18 14.31 -18.83
N THR A 146 -23.32 15.39 -18.09
CA THR A 146 -22.24 16.03 -17.33
C THR A 146 -22.52 15.93 -15.84
N GLY A 147 -21.46 15.89 -15.03
CA GLY A 147 -21.60 15.82 -13.58
C GLY A 147 -20.28 15.54 -12.87
N PRO A 148 -20.23 15.78 -11.56
CA PRO A 148 -19.05 15.49 -10.76
C PRO A 148 -18.78 13.98 -10.73
N MET A 149 -17.50 13.63 -10.63
CA MET A 149 -17.04 12.24 -10.79
C MET A 149 -17.70 11.27 -9.79
N TRP A 150 -17.98 11.70 -8.56
CA TRP A 150 -18.60 10.86 -7.55
C TRP A 150 -20.01 10.37 -7.97
N GLN A 151 -20.74 11.12 -8.81
CA GLN A 151 -22.04 10.69 -9.33
C GLN A 151 -21.94 9.51 -10.29
N ALA A 152 -20.80 9.33 -10.96
CA ALA A 152 -20.52 8.14 -11.78
C ALA A 152 -20.03 6.96 -10.91
N LEU A 153 -19.25 7.26 -9.87
CA LEU A 153 -18.62 6.22 -9.04
C LEU A 153 -19.58 5.58 -8.02
N VAL A 154 -20.54 6.33 -7.48
CA VAL A 154 -21.54 5.80 -6.54
C VAL A 154 -22.40 4.69 -7.17
N PRO A 155 -22.99 4.85 -8.38
CA PRO A 155 -23.67 3.77 -9.08
C PRO A 155 -22.76 2.57 -9.34
N TRP A 156 -21.50 2.79 -9.70
CA TRP A 156 -20.53 1.71 -9.88
C TRP A 156 -20.35 0.91 -8.60
N LEU A 157 -20.19 1.58 -7.45
CA LEU A 157 -20.06 0.91 -6.16
C LEU A 157 -21.32 0.14 -5.81
N LEU A 158 -22.50 0.71 -6.06
CA LEU A 158 -23.78 0.06 -5.79
C LEU A 158 -23.92 -1.25 -6.58
N LEU A 159 -23.56 -1.23 -7.87
CA LEU A 159 -23.65 -2.40 -8.75
C LEU A 159 -22.56 -3.44 -8.46
N MET A 160 -21.32 -3.01 -8.30
CA MET A 160 -20.18 -3.93 -8.23
C MET A 160 -19.82 -4.39 -6.82
N THR A 161 -20.17 -3.66 -5.76
CA THR A 161 -19.83 -4.07 -4.38
C THR A 161 -20.45 -5.43 -4.01
N PRO A 162 -21.75 -5.70 -4.24
CA PRO A 162 -22.31 -7.02 -3.94
C PRO A 162 -21.60 -8.14 -4.71
N ALA A 163 -21.34 -7.93 -6.00
CA ALA A 163 -20.68 -8.93 -6.85
C ALA A 163 -19.23 -9.19 -6.40
N MET A 164 -18.44 -8.13 -6.16
CA MET A 164 -17.04 -8.23 -5.76
C MET A 164 -16.89 -8.76 -4.35
N LEU A 165 -17.76 -8.37 -3.42
CA LEU A 165 -17.79 -8.98 -2.09
C LEU A 165 -18.17 -10.45 -2.24
N ILE A 166 -19.32 -10.82 -2.83
CA ILE A 166 -19.78 -12.23 -2.87
C ILE A 166 -18.80 -13.15 -3.61
N ALA A 167 -18.38 -12.78 -4.82
CA ALA A 167 -17.61 -13.65 -5.70
C ALA A 167 -16.09 -13.49 -5.55
N GLY A 168 -15.59 -12.35 -5.07
CA GLY A 168 -14.17 -12.04 -5.00
C GLY A 168 -13.42 -12.90 -3.99
N SER A 169 -12.24 -13.38 -4.38
CA SER A 169 -11.39 -14.21 -3.51
C SER A 169 -9.90 -13.89 -3.63
N THR A 170 -9.51 -12.95 -4.49
CA THR A 170 -8.10 -12.59 -4.75
C THR A 170 -7.78 -11.17 -4.32
N ARG A 171 -6.48 -10.89 -4.20
CA ARG A 171 -5.95 -9.55 -3.95
C ARG A 171 -6.27 -8.59 -5.09
N LEU A 172 -6.30 -9.05 -6.34
CA LEU A 172 -6.64 -8.24 -7.51
C LEU A 172 -8.02 -7.58 -7.36
N VAL A 173 -9.03 -8.39 -7.05
CA VAL A 173 -10.41 -7.91 -6.85
C VAL A 173 -10.48 -7.01 -5.61
N ALA A 174 -9.74 -7.34 -4.55
CA ALA A 174 -9.65 -6.50 -3.34
C ALA A 174 -9.04 -5.12 -3.64
N TYR A 175 -7.95 -5.05 -4.42
CA TYR A 175 -7.29 -3.81 -4.79
C TYR A 175 -8.19 -2.95 -5.68
N GLY A 176 -8.83 -3.55 -6.69
CA GLY A 176 -9.77 -2.83 -7.57
C GLY A 176 -10.95 -2.25 -6.79
N TRP A 177 -11.57 -3.05 -5.92
CA TRP A 177 -12.68 -2.58 -5.10
C TRP A 177 -12.25 -1.51 -4.09
N SER A 178 -11.14 -1.72 -3.39
CA SER A 178 -10.60 -0.77 -2.42
C SER A 178 -10.26 0.56 -3.08
N GLY A 179 -9.60 0.53 -4.23
CA GLY A 179 -9.25 1.72 -5.00
C GLY A 179 -10.51 2.51 -5.37
N MET A 180 -11.53 1.84 -5.89
CA MET A 180 -12.77 2.52 -6.28
C MET A 180 -13.56 3.07 -5.09
N LEU A 181 -13.64 2.32 -3.98
CA LEU A 181 -14.29 2.80 -2.76
C LEU A 181 -13.62 4.08 -2.26
N LEU A 182 -12.30 4.05 -2.10
CA LEU A 182 -11.54 5.17 -1.57
C LEU A 182 -11.57 6.36 -2.52
N TRP A 183 -11.48 6.12 -3.83
CA TRP A 183 -11.57 7.18 -4.83
C TRP A 183 -12.96 7.82 -4.83
N THR A 184 -14.04 7.05 -4.66
CA THR A 184 -15.39 7.59 -4.54
C THR A 184 -15.53 8.48 -3.32
N LEU A 185 -15.04 8.02 -2.16
CA LEU A 185 -15.08 8.79 -0.93
C LEU A 185 -14.25 10.08 -1.03
N ALA A 186 -13.06 9.99 -1.64
CA ALA A 186 -12.20 11.15 -1.87
C ALA A 186 -12.83 12.15 -2.85
N ALA A 187 -13.38 11.68 -3.97
CA ALA A 187 -14.04 12.52 -4.96
C ALA A 187 -15.26 13.25 -4.36
N LEU A 188 -16.06 12.55 -3.54
CA LEU A 188 -17.19 13.15 -2.84
C LEU A 188 -16.75 14.22 -1.83
N ALA A 189 -15.68 13.95 -1.08
CA ALA A 189 -15.14 14.89 -0.10
C ALA A 189 -14.50 16.12 -0.74
N LEU A 190 -13.68 15.93 -1.79
CA LEU A 190 -12.99 17.03 -2.47
C LEU A 190 -13.96 17.97 -3.18
N GLU A 191 -14.98 17.43 -3.86
CA GLU A 191 -16.01 18.24 -4.52
C GLU A 191 -16.77 19.15 -3.52
N ASN A 192 -16.81 18.76 -2.25
CA ASN A 192 -17.57 19.45 -1.19
C ASN A 192 -16.65 19.99 -0.08
N GLU A 193 -15.37 20.24 -0.36
CA GLU A 193 -14.38 20.56 0.68
C GLU A 193 -14.72 21.83 1.51
N HIS A 194 -15.40 22.78 0.86
CA HIS A 194 -15.87 24.05 1.44
C HIS A 194 -17.25 23.93 2.11
N ALA A 195 -17.92 22.77 2.00
CA ALA A 195 -19.23 22.58 2.58
C ALA A 195 -19.13 22.32 4.10
N HIS A 196 -20.00 22.99 4.85
CA HIS A 196 -20.02 22.94 6.32
C HIS A 196 -21.19 22.09 6.86
N GLY A 197 -21.26 21.94 8.18
CA GLY A 197 -22.35 21.24 8.86
C GLY A 197 -22.28 19.72 8.64
N LEU A 198 -23.34 19.13 8.07
CA LEU A 198 -23.41 17.67 7.88
C LEU A 198 -22.31 17.14 6.94
N TRP A 199 -21.77 17.97 6.05
CA TRP A 199 -20.68 17.61 5.15
C TRP A 199 -19.37 17.29 5.86
N TYR A 200 -19.17 17.75 7.09
CA TYR A 200 -18.02 17.33 7.90
C TYR A 200 -18.01 15.83 8.17
N PHE A 201 -19.17 15.19 8.30
CA PHE A 201 -19.25 13.73 8.46
C PHE A 201 -18.87 13.00 7.16
N VAL A 202 -19.12 13.61 5.99
CA VAL A 202 -18.70 13.06 4.70
C VAL A 202 -17.18 13.14 4.53
N HIS A 203 -16.57 14.28 4.90
CA HIS A 203 -15.11 14.40 4.99
C HIS A 203 -14.52 13.38 5.97
N GLY A 204 -15.16 13.21 7.12
CA GLY A 204 -14.82 12.20 8.10
C GLY A 204 -14.89 10.78 7.55
N LEU A 205 -15.91 10.46 6.76
CA LEU A 205 -16.04 9.15 6.10
C LEU A 205 -14.90 8.90 5.11
N ALA A 206 -14.47 9.92 4.37
CA ALA A 206 -13.32 9.82 3.47
C ALA A 206 -12.01 9.56 4.23
N ILE A 207 -11.76 10.27 5.34
CA ILE A 207 -10.62 10.02 6.23
C ILE A 207 -10.69 8.61 6.83
N ALA A 208 -11.90 8.14 7.15
CA ALA A 208 -12.12 6.80 7.69
C ALA A 208 -11.97 5.67 6.66
N GLY A 209 -11.93 5.97 5.36
CA GLY A 209 -11.89 4.98 4.28
C GLY A 209 -10.85 3.86 4.49
N PRO A 210 -9.55 4.19 4.70
CA PRO A 210 -8.53 3.18 4.97
C PRO A 210 -8.81 2.33 6.23
N LEU A 211 -9.38 2.93 7.28
CA LEU A 211 -9.77 2.22 8.50
C LEU A 211 -10.97 1.29 8.27
N ILE A 212 -11.93 1.68 7.41
CA ILE A 212 -13.03 0.81 6.98
C ILE A 212 -12.47 -0.44 6.30
N LEU A 213 -11.49 -0.30 5.41
CA LEU A 213 -10.83 -1.45 4.76
C LEU A 213 -10.14 -2.37 5.78
N ILE A 214 -9.43 -1.79 6.76
CA ILE A 214 -8.82 -2.56 7.86
C ILE A 214 -9.91 -3.29 8.66
N GLY A 215 -10.98 -2.60 9.05
CA GLY A 215 -12.09 -3.17 9.81
C GLY A 215 -12.77 -4.33 9.07
N LEU A 216 -13.06 -4.15 7.78
CA LEU A 216 -13.62 -5.21 6.93
C LEU A 216 -12.68 -6.40 6.80
N SER A 217 -11.37 -6.20 6.71
CA SER A 217 -10.39 -7.29 6.65
C SER A 217 -10.37 -8.19 7.90
N LEU A 218 -10.88 -7.69 9.03
CA LEU A 218 -10.90 -8.39 10.32
C LEU A 218 -12.14 -9.26 10.53
N LEU A 219 -13.14 -9.16 9.65
CA LEU A 219 -14.35 -9.97 9.72
C LEU A 219 -14.05 -11.43 9.33
N PRO A 220 -14.77 -12.42 9.89
CA PRO A 220 -14.54 -13.84 9.64
C PRO A 220 -15.12 -14.27 8.28
N TRP A 221 -14.49 -13.85 7.19
CA TRP A 221 -14.83 -14.29 5.84
C TRP A 221 -14.41 -15.75 5.66
N ARG A 222 -15.33 -16.70 5.89
CA ARG A 222 -15.07 -18.16 5.89
C ARG A 222 -14.43 -18.73 4.59
N SER A 223 -14.26 -17.95 3.52
CA SER A 223 -13.75 -18.43 2.22
C SER A 223 -12.76 -17.51 1.47
N ARG A 224 -12.24 -16.42 2.09
CA ARG A 224 -11.60 -15.31 1.32
C ARG A 224 -10.25 -14.79 1.82
N LEU A 225 -9.36 -15.68 2.26
CA LEU A 225 -8.07 -15.29 2.86
C LEU A 225 -7.32 -14.23 2.05
N SER A 226 -7.15 -14.42 0.74
CA SER A 226 -6.38 -13.47 -0.09
C SER A 226 -7.11 -12.14 -0.36
N PHE A 227 -8.45 -12.12 -0.36
CA PHE A 227 -9.20 -10.87 -0.55
C PHE A 227 -9.12 -9.99 0.70
N ALA A 228 -9.33 -10.57 1.88
CA ALA A 228 -9.19 -9.87 3.15
C ALA A 228 -7.75 -9.36 3.36
N ASP A 229 -6.74 -10.15 2.98
CA ASP A 229 -5.35 -9.70 2.97
C ASP A 229 -5.16 -8.45 2.08
N GLY A 230 -5.77 -8.43 0.89
CA GLY A 230 -5.70 -7.30 -0.02
C GLY A 230 -6.33 -6.02 0.56
N LEU A 231 -7.50 -6.15 1.22
CA LEU A 231 -8.14 -5.04 1.93
C LEU A 231 -7.23 -4.49 3.04
N ARG A 232 -6.63 -5.40 3.83
CA ARG A 232 -5.71 -5.03 4.91
C ARG A 232 -4.47 -4.33 4.39
N GLU A 233 -3.87 -4.83 3.32
CA GLU A 233 -2.67 -4.24 2.72
C GLU A 233 -2.94 -2.80 2.24
N VAL A 234 -4.01 -2.58 1.47
CA VAL A 234 -4.39 -1.24 0.99
C VAL A 234 -4.77 -0.33 2.16
N GLY A 235 -5.59 -0.83 3.08
CA GLY A 235 -6.03 -0.08 4.25
C GLY A 235 -4.86 0.36 5.14
N VAL A 236 -3.93 -0.54 5.47
CA VAL A 236 -2.75 -0.21 6.29
C VAL A 236 -1.81 0.74 5.55
N LEU A 237 -1.56 0.50 4.25
CA LEU A 237 -0.68 1.35 3.45
C LEU A 237 -1.19 2.79 3.42
N LEU A 238 -2.46 2.99 3.08
CA LEU A 238 -3.06 4.32 2.94
C LEU A 238 -3.34 4.97 4.30
N TRP A 239 -3.65 4.19 5.33
CA TRP A 239 -3.80 4.72 6.69
C TRP A 239 -2.48 5.27 7.22
N LEU A 240 -1.42 4.45 7.22
CA LEU A 240 -0.12 4.88 7.74
C LEU A 240 0.51 5.96 6.86
N GLY A 241 0.37 5.85 5.53
CA GLY A 241 0.82 6.87 4.58
C GLY A 241 0.07 8.19 4.77
N GLY A 242 -1.26 8.15 4.82
CA GLY A 242 -2.11 9.33 5.00
C GLY A 242 -1.87 10.05 6.32
N VAL A 243 -1.79 9.32 7.44
CA VAL A 243 -1.44 9.91 8.75
C VAL A 243 -0.02 10.48 8.73
N SER A 244 0.92 9.82 8.05
CA SER A 244 2.28 10.34 7.91
C SER A 244 2.31 11.67 7.15
N LEU A 245 1.50 11.82 6.10
CA LEU A 245 1.36 13.09 5.37
C LEU A 245 0.63 14.14 6.20
N ALA A 246 -0.39 13.76 6.99
CA ALA A 246 -1.09 14.69 7.87
C ALA A 246 -0.18 15.36 8.91
N HIS A 247 0.98 14.78 9.24
CA HIS A 247 1.94 15.41 10.14
C HIS A 247 2.61 16.67 9.57
N PHE A 248 2.51 16.92 8.26
CA PHE A 248 2.97 18.19 7.69
C PHE A 248 2.14 19.39 8.15
N VAL A 249 0.96 19.17 8.75
CA VAL A 249 0.17 20.23 9.39
C VAL A 249 0.98 20.96 10.47
N TRP A 250 1.91 20.26 11.15
CA TRP A 250 2.80 20.87 12.15
C TRP A 250 3.79 21.92 11.59
N ALA A 251 3.94 21.99 10.26
CA ALA A 251 4.72 23.03 9.58
C ALA A 251 3.91 24.29 9.25
N GLY A 252 2.67 24.38 9.74
CA GLY A 252 1.78 25.53 9.59
C GLY A 252 1.15 25.97 10.91
N THR A 253 0.19 26.89 10.80
CA THR A 253 -0.65 27.31 11.93
C THR A 253 -1.98 26.58 11.85
N VAL A 254 -2.44 26.03 12.97
CA VAL A 254 -3.80 25.51 13.13
C VAL A 254 -4.53 26.41 14.11
N THR A 255 -5.51 27.14 13.61
CA THR A 255 -6.37 28.03 14.41
C THR A 255 -7.37 27.23 15.27
N PRO A 256 -7.90 27.81 16.36
CA PRO A 256 -8.94 27.17 17.16
C PRO A 256 -10.18 26.77 16.34
N THR A 257 -10.53 27.56 15.32
CA THR A 257 -11.67 27.27 14.43
C THR A 257 -11.39 26.07 13.54
N GLU A 258 -10.23 26.00 12.90
CA GLU A 258 -9.84 24.85 12.06
C GLU A 258 -9.73 23.57 12.89
N ALA A 259 -9.18 23.65 14.10
CA ALA A 259 -9.13 22.53 15.04
C ALA A 259 -10.54 22.05 15.43
N GLY A 260 -11.47 22.98 15.66
CA GLY A 260 -12.87 22.67 15.94
C GLY A 260 -13.56 21.96 14.76
N ASP A 261 -13.39 22.47 13.54
CA ASP A 261 -13.92 21.85 12.33
C ASP A 261 -13.36 20.44 12.13
N MET A 262 -12.05 20.27 12.34
CA MET A 262 -11.41 18.97 12.23
C MET A 262 -11.89 17.99 13.32
N ALA A 263 -12.12 18.46 14.54
CA ALA A 263 -12.66 17.63 15.61
C ALA A 263 -14.00 17.00 15.20
N VAL A 264 -14.87 17.76 14.54
CA VAL A 264 -16.14 17.24 14.00
C VAL A 264 -15.90 16.23 12.89
N ARG A 265 -14.99 16.53 11.94
CA ARG A 265 -14.62 15.59 10.85
C ARG A 265 -14.07 14.27 11.39
N LEU A 266 -13.32 14.28 12.49
CA LEU A 266 -12.67 13.10 13.06
C LEU A 266 -13.59 12.21 13.91
N VAL A 267 -14.85 12.61 14.17
CA VAL A 267 -15.83 11.75 14.88
C VAL A 267 -16.01 10.40 14.17
N VAL A 268 -16.21 10.40 12.84
CA VAL A 268 -16.42 9.17 12.07
C VAL A 268 -15.17 8.28 12.07
N PRO A 269 -13.96 8.77 11.74
CA PRO A 269 -12.72 7.99 11.86
C PRO A 269 -12.49 7.39 13.24
N VAL A 270 -12.76 8.11 14.32
CA VAL A 270 -12.59 7.62 15.70
C VAL A 270 -13.54 6.45 15.99
N VAL A 271 -14.81 6.57 15.62
CA VAL A 271 -15.80 5.49 15.78
C VAL A 271 -15.41 4.27 14.96
N VAL A 272 -14.99 4.45 13.72
CA VAL A 272 -14.54 3.37 12.83
C VAL A 272 -13.28 2.69 13.38
N ALA A 273 -12.31 3.46 13.88
CA ALA A 273 -11.11 2.92 14.52
C ALA A 273 -11.45 2.07 15.75
N ALA A 274 -12.37 2.55 16.60
CA ALA A 274 -12.84 1.79 17.76
C ALA A 274 -13.53 0.48 17.35
N GLY A 275 -14.38 0.52 16.32
CA GLY A 275 -15.01 -0.66 15.74
C GLY A 275 -14.01 -1.66 15.16
N ALA A 276 -12.99 -1.19 14.45
CA ALA A 276 -11.92 -2.02 13.91
C ALA A 276 -11.07 -2.68 15.02
N VAL A 277 -10.75 -1.95 16.09
CA VAL A 277 -10.08 -2.51 17.27
C VAL A 277 -10.95 -3.57 17.95
N TRP A 278 -12.25 -3.30 18.11
CA TRP A 278 -13.18 -4.28 18.67
C TRP A 278 -13.25 -5.56 17.81
N ALA A 279 -13.42 -5.42 16.50
CA ALA A 279 -13.44 -6.54 15.56
C ALA A 279 -12.12 -7.34 15.60
N GLY A 280 -10.98 -6.65 15.62
CA GLY A 280 -9.67 -7.28 15.72
C GLY A 280 -9.46 -8.04 17.02
N ARG A 281 -9.98 -7.54 18.15
CA ARG A 281 -9.95 -8.26 19.45
C ARG A 281 -10.87 -9.46 19.46
N ARG A 282 -12.05 -9.36 18.83
CA ARG A 282 -13.09 -10.40 18.78
C ARG A 282 -12.69 -11.59 17.91
N TRP A 283 -12.12 -11.32 16.74
CA TRP A 283 -11.83 -12.34 15.72
C TRP A 283 -10.36 -12.73 15.62
N ARG A 284 -9.44 -11.94 16.23
CA ARG A 284 -8.00 -12.25 16.36
C ARG A 284 -7.28 -12.54 15.02
N MET A 285 -7.74 -11.90 13.93
CA MET A 285 -7.15 -12.04 12.59
C MET A 285 -5.79 -11.34 12.44
N ILE A 286 -5.47 -10.41 13.34
CA ILE A 286 -4.16 -9.73 13.44
C ILE A 286 -3.57 -10.02 14.82
N PRO A 287 -2.24 -10.20 14.95
CA PRO A 287 -1.59 -10.33 16.26
C PRO A 287 -1.98 -9.18 17.20
N ARG A 288 -2.35 -9.52 18.44
CA ARG A 288 -2.79 -8.52 19.44
C ARG A 288 -1.77 -7.41 19.68
N ALA A 289 -0.49 -7.76 19.59
CA ALA A 289 0.62 -6.81 19.71
C ALA A 289 0.62 -5.75 18.59
N MET A 290 0.04 -6.05 17.42
CA MET A 290 0.04 -5.18 16.24
C MET A 290 -1.25 -4.37 16.07
N LEU A 291 -2.37 -4.85 16.63
CA LEU A 291 -3.69 -4.23 16.43
C LEU A 291 -3.75 -2.76 16.90
N LEU A 292 -3.32 -2.48 18.13
CA LEU A 292 -3.32 -1.11 18.65
C LEU A 292 -2.26 -0.22 17.95
N PRO A 293 -1.02 -0.68 17.72
CA PRO A 293 -0.02 0.13 17.01
C PRO A 293 -0.39 0.50 15.58
N ILE A 294 -1.13 -0.33 14.83
CA ILE A 294 -1.56 0.03 13.46
C ILE A 294 -2.77 0.97 13.46
N ILE A 295 -3.67 0.86 14.44
CA ILE A 295 -4.95 1.61 14.42
C ILE A 295 -4.91 2.79 15.38
N ALA A 296 -4.68 2.54 16.67
CA ALA A 296 -4.82 3.54 17.72
C ALA A 296 -3.66 4.53 17.76
N ALA A 297 -2.41 4.08 17.52
CA ALA A 297 -1.26 5.00 17.56
C ALA A 297 -1.33 6.06 16.43
N PRO A 298 -1.62 5.71 15.16
CA PRO A 298 -1.81 6.71 14.12
C PRO A 298 -3.06 7.58 14.33
N MET A 299 -4.13 7.03 14.90
CA MET A 299 -5.31 7.82 15.25
C MET A 299 -4.98 8.89 16.29
N ALA A 300 -4.27 8.52 17.35
CA ALA A 300 -3.81 9.46 18.36
C ALA A 300 -2.89 10.54 17.77
N ALA A 301 -1.96 10.13 16.89
CA ALA A 301 -1.06 11.06 16.22
C ALA A 301 -1.82 12.04 15.29
N LEU A 302 -2.83 11.56 14.55
CA LEU A 302 -3.69 12.38 13.70
C LEU A 302 -4.50 13.39 14.53
N LEU A 303 -5.09 12.95 15.65
CA LEU A 303 -5.83 13.83 16.57
C LEU A 303 -4.93 14.93 17.13
N LEU A 304 -3.72 14.58 17.60
CA LEU A 304 -2.77 15.55 18.11
C LEU A 304 -2.32 16.55 17.03
N ALA A 305 -2.10 16.08 15.81
CA ALA A 305 -1.65 16.93 14.71
C ALA A 305 -2.68 17.95 14.24
N THR A 306 -3.98 17.66 14.40
CA THR A 306 -5.03 18.41 13.69
C THR A 306 -6.10 19.01 14.58
N VAL A 307 -6.25 18.53 15.83
CA VAL A 307 -7.25 19.04 16.80
C VAL A 307 -6.61 19.91 17.87
N VAL A 308 -5.29 19.91 18.00
CA VAL A 308 -4.58 20.78 18.95
C VAL A 308 -4.16 22.08 18.23
N PRO A 309 -4.74 23.25 18.58
CA PRO A 309 -4.33 24.51 17.99
C PRO A 309 -2.85 24.80 18.28
N HIS A 310 -2.13 25.25 17.27
CA HIS A 310 -0.71 25.59 17.39
C HIS A 310 -0.35 26.67 16.37
N ALA A 311 0.57 27.55 16.76
CA ALA A 311 1.17 28.52 15.85
C ALA A 311 2.32 27.89 15.08
N ASP A 312 2.57 28.38 13.86
CA ASP A 312 3.79 28.02 13.14
C ASP A 312 5.03 28.45 13.95
N GLY A 313 5.95 27.51 14.09
CA GLY A 313 7.19 27.75 14.81
C GLY A 313 7.95 26.45 15.09
N TRP A 314 9.23 26.63 15.43
CA TRP A 314 10.12 25.50 15.74
C TRP A 314 9.57 24.57 16.85
N PRO A 315 8.84 25.03 17.91
CA PRO A 315 8.33 24.12 18.94
C PRO A 315 7.25 23.18 18.40
N ALA A 316 6.35 23.70 17.56
CA ALA A 316 5.28 22.92 16.93
C ALA A 316 5.87 21.88 15.95
N ARG A 317 6.82 22.29 15.10
CA ARG A 317 7.53 21.41 14.16
C ARG A 317 8.28 20.29 14.90
N LEU A 318 8.95 20.61 16.01
CA LEU A 318 9.64 19.63 16.86
C LEU A 318 8.65 18.66 17.52
N ALA A 319 7.56 19.17 18.10
CA ALA A 319 6.51 18.34 18.69
C ALA A 319 5.94 17.36 17.65
N GLY A 320 5.62 17.85 16.45
CA GLY A 320 5.13 17.03 15.36
C GLY A 320 6.10 15.92 14.95
N ALA A 321 7.39 16.23 14.88
CA ALA A 321 8.41 15.21 14.60
C ALA A 321 8.54 14.17 15.72
N LEU A 322 8.47 14.58 16.99
CA LEU A 322 8.51 13.66 18.13
C LEU A 322 7.29 12.73 18.14
N ILE A 323 6.09 13.26 17.87
CA ILE A 323 4.85 12.48 17.76
C ILE A 323 4.95 11.47 16.60
N TYR A 324 5.43 11.92 15.45
CA TYR A 324 5.67 11.05 14.28
C TYR A 324 6.63 9.90 14.61
N MET A 325 7.75 10.22 15.25
CA MET A 325 8.76 9.23 15.64
C MET A 325 8.23 8.27 16.72
N ALA A 326 7.42 8.76 17.66
CA ALA A 326 6.78 7.93 18.67
C ALA A 326 5.77 6.95 18.02
N MET A 327 4.93 7.43 17.09
CA MET A 327 3.99 6.61 16.34
C MET A 327 4.72 5.49 15.59
N TRP A 328 5.70 5.83 14.76
CA TRP A 328 6.45 4.84 13.99
C TRP A 328 7.34 3.95 14.87
N GLY A 329 7.84 4.45 16.00
CA GLY A 329 8.57 3.66 16.99
C GLY A 329 7.70 2.59 17.65
N LEU A 330 6.45 2.91 18.00
CA LEU A 330 5.47 1.94 18.49
C LEU A 330 5.14 0.89 17.43
N ILE A 331 4.99 1.30 16.16
CA ILE A 331 4.76 0.39 15.03
C ILE A 331 5.97 -0.52 14.81
N ALA A 332 7.19 0.02 14.83
CA ALA A 332 8.43 -0.74 14.65
C ALA A 332 8.60 -1.80 15.75
N ARG A 333 8.39 -1.41 17.01
CA ARG A 333 8.44 -2.33 18.16
C ARG A 333 7.41 -3.45 18.06
N ALA A 334 6.20 -3.13 17.60
CA ALA A 334 5.15 -4.12 17.42
C ALA A 334 5.42 -5.05 16.21
N ALA A 335 5.96 -4.49 15.13
CA ALA A 335 6.29 -5.23 13.92
C ALA A 335 7.40 -6.25 14.17
N ILE A 336 8.46 -5.89 14.90
CA ILE A 336 9.53 -6.84 15.25
C ILE A 336 9.01 -7.94 16.20
N ALA A 337 8.18 -7.59 17.19
CA ALA A 337 7.59 -8.55 18.12
C ALA A 337 6.61 -9.52 17.44
N SER A 338 5.99 -9.10 16.33
CA SER A 338 4.99 -9.88 15.59
C SER A 338 5.55 -10.56 14.33
N GLY A 339 6.86 -10.40 14.03
CA GLY A 339 7.50 -10.97 12.84
C GLY A 339 7.24 -10.24 11.51
N TRP A 340 6.66 -9.04 11.53
CA TRP A 340 6.32 -8.25 10.34
C TRP A 340 7.54 -7.48 9.80
N ARG A 341 8.52 -8.20 9.24
CA ARG A 341 9.82 -7.66 8.79
C ARG A 341 9.71 -6.51 7.80
N ALA A 342 8.80 -6.60 6.82
CA ALA A 342 8.61 -5.54 5.83
C ALA A 342 8.12 -4.24 6.49
N LEU A 343 7.15 -4.32 7.38
CA LEU A 343 6.62 -3.15 8.09
C LEU A 343 7.63 -2.56 9.08
N PHE A 344 8.47 -3.40 9.70
CA PHE A 344 9.60 -2.91 10.49
C PHE A 344 10.56 -2.08 9.63
N GLY A 345 10.94 -2.58 8.44
CA GLY A 345 11.79 -1.84 7.51
C GLY A 345 11.16 -0.52 7.06
N VAL A 346 9.86 -0.52 6.74
CA VAL A 346 9.10 0.71 6.42
C VAL A 346 9.09 1.69 7.60
N ALA A 347 8.90 1.21 8.83
CA ALA A 347 8.89 2.07 10.01
C ALA A 347 10.25 2.74 10.28
N VAL A 348 11.35 1.99 10.13
CA VAL A 348 12.70 2.54 10.25
C VAL A 348 12.97 3.55 9.14
N ALA A 349 12.58 3.26 7.90
CA ALA A 349 12.71 4.18 6.78
C ALA A 349 11.91 5.46 6.99
N ALA A 350 10.66 5.36 7.46
CA ALA A 350 9.80 6.49 7.78
C ALA A 350 10.42 7.42 8.84
N VAL A 351 10.96 6.86 9.93
CA VAL A 351 11.68 7.62 10.94
C VAL A 351 12.92 8.29 10.36
N GLY A 352 13.73 7.57 9.57
CA GLY A 352 14.91 8.13 8.91
C GLY A 352 14.58 9.30 7.98
N ILE A 353 13.53 9.15 7.16
CA ILE A 353 13.02 10.21 6.28
C ILE A 353 12.55 11.41 7.10
N ARG A 354 11.83 11.22 8.21
CA ARG A 354 11.36 12.33 9.06
C ARG A 354 12.51 13.09 9.72
N ILE A 355 13.57 12.40 10.16
CA ILE A 355 14.78 13.04 10.69
C ILE A 355 15.45 13.93 9.63
N PHE A 356 15.40 13.51 8.36
CA PHE A 356 15.89 14.35 7.27
C PHE A 356 14.96 15.56 7.02
N ILE A 357 13.64 15.36 7.05
CA ILE A 357 12.67 16.43 6.80
C ILE A 357 12.67 17.50 7.89
N ILE A 358 12.62 17.12 9.17
CA ILE A 358 12.60 18.07 10.30
C ILE A 358 13.78 19.03 10.25
N TYR A 359 14.88 18.57 9.68
CA TYR A 359 16.09 19.32 9.57
C TYR A 359 15.94 20.50 8.58
N PHE A 360 15.21 20.33 7.46
CA PHE A 360 14.80 21.47 6.62
C PHE A 360 13.76 22.35 7.32
N GLU A 361 12.83 21.76 8.07
CA GLU A 361 11.79 22.49 8.81
C GLU A 361 12.37 23.38 9.92
N LEU A 362 13.52 23.04 10.52
CA LEU A 362 14.09 23.80 11.64
C LEU A 362 15.13 24.84 11.23
N PHE A 363 15.99 24.54 10.25
CA PHE A 363 17.18 25.36 9.99
C PHE A 363 16.99 26.44 8.92
N GLY A 364 15.87 26.45 8.19
CA GLY A 364 15.39 27.56 7.36
C GLY A 364 16.20 27.92 6.11
N SER A 365 17.54 27.81 6.15
CA SER A 365 18.43 28.09 5.02
C SER A 365 19.15 26.83 4.54
N LEU A 366 19.44 26.72 3.24
CA LEU A 366 20.18 25.58 2.66
C LEU A 366 21.60 25.45 3.22
N ALA A 367 22.24 26.56 3.63
CA ALA A 367 23.61 26.56 4.16
C ALA A 367 23.69 26.06 5.61
N THR A 368 22.81 26.56 6.48
CA THR A 368 22.65 26.02 7.85
C THR A 368 22.23 24.55 7.78
N THR A 369 21.38 24.22 6.80
CA THR A 369 20.98 22.85 6.48
C THR A 369 22.20 21.99 6.05
N GLY A 370 23.08 22.46 5.17
CA GLY A 370 24.30 21.72 4.84
C GLY A 370 25.16 21.39 6.07
N ALA A 371 25.37 22.37 6.96
CA ALA A 371 26.27 22.23 8.11
C ALA A 371 25.79 21.20 9.16
N GLY A 372 24.53 21.26 9.59
CA GLY A 372 24.02 20.31 10.58
C GLY A 372 23.73 18.89 10.04
N LEU A 373 23.54 18.67 8.72
CA LEU A 373 23.55 17.31 8.15
C LEU A 373 24.93 16.67 8.28
N ILE A 374 25.99 17.45 8.04
CA ILE A 374 27.37 17.00 8.22
C ILE A 374 27.62 16.65 9.69
N ILE A 375 27.26 17.54 10.61
CA ILE A 375 27.43 17.32 12.05
C ILE A 375 26.61 16.11 12.52
N GLY A 376 25.34 16.00 12.12
CA GLY A 376 24.47 14.88 12.47
C GLY A 376 24.96 13.54 11.91
N GLY A 377 25.44 13.52 10.67
CA GLY A 377 26.07 12.34 10.06
C GLY A 377 27.32 11.89 10.81
N VAL A 378 28.19 12.83 11.17
CA VAL A 378 29.39 12.56 11.98
C VAL A 378 29.00 12.01 13.36
N LEU A 379 27.97 12.57 14.01
CA LEU A 379 27.49 12.09 15.32
C LEU A 379 26.89 10.69 15.25
N LEU A 380 26.10 10.36 14.22
CA LEU A 380 25.56 9.01 14.02
C LEU A 380 26.66 7.99 13.75
N ILE A 381 27.67 8.34 12.95
CA ILE A 381 28.84 7.50 12.70
C ILE A 381 29.63 7.31 14.00
N ALA A 382 29.87 8.37 14.76
CA ALA A 382 30.57 8.31 16.05
C ALA A 382 29.80 7.45 17.05
N LEU A 383 28.47 7.57 17.12
CA LEU A 383 27.62 6.74 17.96
C LEU A 383 27.69 5.27 17.55
N ALA A 384 27.59 4.97 16.25
CA ALA A 384 27.71 3.61 15.73
C ALA A 384 29.08 2.98 16.01
N LEU A 385 30.16 3.75 15.85
CA LEU A 385 31.53 3.30 16.17
C LEU A 385 31.74 3.13 17.68
N GLY A 386 31.19 4.02 18.49
CA GLY A 386 31.19 3.94 19.95
C GLY A 386 30.46 2.70 20.44
N TRP A 387 29.28 2.43 19.86
CA TRP A 387 28.50 1.23 20.18
C TRP A 387 29.23 -0.06 19.80
N ARG A 388 29.98 -0.05 18.69
CA ARG A 388 30.86 -1.16 18.29
C ARG A 388 31.99 -1.40 19.28
N ARG A 389 32.56 -0.34 19.87
CA ARG A 389 33.59 -0.44 20.93
C ARG A 389 33.01 -0.97 22.23
N VAL A 390 31.82 -0.55 22.63
CA VAL A 390 31.14 -1.05 23.84
C VAL A 390 30.84 -2.55 23.73
N PHE A 391 30.32 -3.02 22.59
CA PHE A 391 30.12 -4.47 22.38
C PHE A 391 31.44 -5.25 22.34
N ALA A 392 32.50 -4.68 21.78
CA ALA A 392 33.82 -5.31 21.79
C ALA A 392 34.46 -5.39 23.19
N LEU A 393 34.13 -4.45 24.10
CA LEU A 393 34.59 -4.47 25.49
C LEU A 393 33.76 -5.42 26.35
N VAL A 394 32.44 -5.43 26.19
CA VAL A 394 31.54 -6.39 26.88
C VAL A 394 31.77 -7.83 26.43
N GLY A 395 32.17 -8.04 25.17
CA GLY A 395 32.57 -9.36 24.66
C GLY A 395 33.90 -9.89 25.21
N ARG A 396 34.81 -9.01 25.65
CA ARG A 396 36.08 -9.41 26.30
C ARG A 396 35.95 -9.69 27.80
N ALA A 397 34.90 -9.19 28.46
CA ALA A 397 34.64 -9.46 29.87
C ALA A 397 33.91 -10.79 30.11
N ARG A 398 33.57 -11.54 29.05
CA ARG A 398 32.90 -12.85 29.08
C ARG A 398 33.75 -14.00 28.53
N ALA A 399 35.01 -13.74 28.21
CA ALA A 399 36.05 -14.74 27.93
C ALA A 399 37.06 -14.68 29.06
#